data_AF-A0A151K1K9-F1
#
_entry.id   AF-A0A151K1K9-F1
#
_cell.length_a   1.000
_cell.length_b   1.000
_cell.length_c   1.000
_cell.angle_alpha   90.00
_cell.angle_beta   90.00
_cell.angle_gamma   90.00
#
_symmetry.space_group_name_H-M   'P 1'
#
loop_
_entity.id
_entity.type
_entity.pdbx_description
1 polymer ?
#
loop_
_entity_poly.entity_id
_entity_poly.type
_entity_poly.pdbx_seq_one_letter_code
_entity_poly.pdbx_strand_id
1 'polypeptide(L)'
;EMNVLSGKEEILHNINIGNMILSAFKSRPDFVGQINAVTEEQITYQQMRENSVKCALWLKQSCYKNIVITICTRYKMLEYIPFLASLYIGATINTWDEKNMNDRIRITYFLIEYEPNIIFIDSDNYSQLKSAMEYMNYNRKNMNPPKIITFDKIEGVDSLESILNNDFEKTKIDEFSCAKMEPLDIVAIMFSPSTTSYSDSKVYIRYFAFTYPSNQEVPVISSGNIGLWYASLNWSYGVILTVRCIISYVTVIKCSKFSDKNMYETIEKYKVSWVFFESKMRNQMFYTDIHMYDISSLKQLVIDDSAINFSDAQEKLSEKFINVSIIQVYSIAELCIIVAYQRNNQRFGSIGYVAKNVQLMVLDMESKKAIGSNKAGTIWYKFICKCCSPQTCELQNFNKWCCTGDYGYYEKDGEIYLIDKVKDLIKYRIFYLSPTRIENTLLQHPAVSEVVVRSIPHTTNGQHPIAYVKKECGAEVTKEELITFVANNLPEIYQLRGGLHFKRHIPHLPNGKIDRMLVTGI
;
A
#
# COMPACT_ATOMS: atom_id res chain seq x y z
N GLU A 1 14.66 -31.43 10.39
CA GLU A 1 14.91 -29.99 10.25
C GLU A 1 13.58 -29.29 10.08
N MET A 2 13.34 -28.16 10.75
CA MET A 2 12.06 -27.46 10.64
C MET A 2 11.99 -26.79 9.27
N ASN A 3 10.93 -27.07 8.49
CA ASN A 3 10.62 -26.48 7.17
C ASN A 3 10.28 -24.97 7.31
N VAL A 4 11.24 -24.19 7.82
CA VAL A 4 11.10 -22.78 8.19
C VAL A 4 12.23 -22.00 7.53
N LEU A 5 11.86 -21.07 6.65
CA LEU A 5 12.76 -20.07 6.10
C LEU A 5 12.92 -18.94 7.12
N SER A 6 14.15 -18.50 7.35
CA SER A 6 14.44 -17.43 8.32
C SER A 6 15.33 -16.37 7.67
N GLY A 7 14.91 -15.11 7.76
CA GLY A 7 15.75 -13.98 7.45
C GLY A 7 16.80 -13.74 8.52
N LYS A 8 17.81 -12.94 8.17
CA LYS A 8 18.84 -12.51 9.13
C LYS A 8 18.18 -11.73 10.27
N GLU A 9 18.55 -12.08 11.50
CA GLU A 9 18.05 -11.40 12.69
C GLU A 9 18.90 -10.17 13.03
N GLU A 10 18.23 -9.05 13.30
CA GLU A 10 18.80 -7.77 13.72
C GLU A 10 18.01 -7.23 14.92
N ILE A 11 18.67 -6.38 15.71
CA ILE A 11 18.08 -5.83 16.94
C ILE A 11 17.08 -4.74 16.57
N LEU A 12 15.90 -4.77 17.19
CA LEU A 12 14.96 -3.65 17.08
C LEU A 12 15.29 -2.63 18.18
N HIS A 13 15.72 -1.44 17.75
CA HIS A 13 16.01 -0.35 18.66
C HIS A 13 14.73 0.40 19.04
N ASN A 14 14.49 0.60 20.34
CA ASN A 14 13.39 1.45 20.80
C ASN A 14 13.81 2.93 20.69
N ILE A 15 13.50 3.55 19.55
CA ILE A 15 13.89 4.93 19.24
C ILE A 15 12.64 5.78 19.04
N ASN A 16 12.66 7.01 19.56
CA ASN A 16 11.62 7.99 19.25
C ASN A 16 11.83 8.56 17.84
N ILE A 17 11.07 8.04 16.88
CA ILE A 17 11.07 8.43 15.47
C ILE A 17 10.74 9.92 15.28
N GLY A 18 9.85 10.49 16.10
CA GLY A 18 9.56 11.93 16.05
C GLY A 18 10.80 12.76 16.32
N ASN A 19 11.56 12.39 17.36
CA ASN A 19 12.83 13.05 17.67
C ASN A 19 13.90 12.80 16.58
N MET A 20 13.93 11.63 15.94
CA MET A 20 14.81 11.39 14.79
C MET A 20 14.50 12.31 13.62
N ILE A 21 13.21 12.50 13.29
CA ILE A 21 12.75 13.41 12.25
C ILE A 21 13.19 14.84 12.56
N LEU A 22 12.90 15.34 13.77
CA LEU A 22 13.30 16.68 14.17
C LEU A 22 14.82 16.86 14.19
N SER A 23 15.57 15.83 14.59
CA SER A 23 17.04 15.85 14.58
C SER A 23 17.58 15.91 13.15
N ALA A 24 17.01 15.13 12.22
CA ALA A 24 17.36 15.17 10.80
C ALA A 24 17.13 16.58 10.24
N PHE A 25 15.97 17.18 10.50
CA PHE A 25 15.67 18.54 10.07
C PHE A 25 16.64 19.58 10.63
N LYS A 26 16.94 19.52 11.93
CA LYS A 26 17.87 20.45 12.59
C LYS A 26 19.31 20.30 12.09
N SER A 27 19.73 19.10 11.71
CA SER A 27 21.11 18.83 11.28
C SER A 27 21.44 19.36 9.88
N ARG A 28 20.44 19.49 8.99
CA ARG A 28 20.60 19.98 7.62
C ARG A 28 19.40 20.86 7.22
N PRO A 29 19.25 22.06 7.81
CA PRO A 29 18.07 22.91 7.60
C PRO A 29 17.84 23.28 6.13
N ASP A 30 18.93 23.53 5.38
CA ASP A 30 18.87 23.94 3.96
C ASP A 30 18.66 22.75 2.99
N PHE A 31 18.62 21.52 3.50
CA PHE A 31 18.40 20.35 2.65
C PHE A 31 16.98 20.36 2.07
N VAL A 32 16.87 20.17 0.76
CA VAL A 32 15.58 20.12 0.06
C VAL A 32 14.94 18.76 0.27
N GLY A 33 13.89 18.70 1.08
CA GLY A 33 13.20 17.46 1.40
C GLY A 33 12.18 17.03 0.35
N GLN A 34 11.45 17.99 -0.22
CA GLN A 34 10.42 17.72 -1.23
C GLN A 34 10.50 18.74 -2.37
N ILE A 35 10.25 18.26 -3.59
CA ILE A 35 10.15 19.09 -4.79
C ILE A 35 8.84 18.75 -5.51
N ASN A 36 8.07 19.77 -5.88
CA ASN A 36 6.93 19.61 -6.75
C ASN A 36 7.42 19.47 -8.20
N ALA A 37 7.12 18.34 -8.86
CA ALA A 37 7.61 18.09 -10.21
C ALA A 37 7.11 19.09 -11.26
N VAL A 38 5.94 19.70 -11.03
CA VAL A 38 5.29 20.61 -11.98
C VAL A 38 5.65 22.06 -11.70
N THR A 39 5.49 22.50 -10.45
CA THR A 39 5.73 23.90 -10.08
C THR A 39 7.20 24.21 -9.77
N GLU A 40 8.02 23.16 -9.63
CA GLU A 40 9.43 23.24 -9.20
C GLU A 40 9.64 23.82 -7.80
N GLU A 41 8.54 24.07 -7.06
CA GLU A 41 8.57 24.51 -5.69
C GLU A 41 9.34 23.50 -4.82
N GLN A 42 10.24 24.03 -4.00
CA GLN A 42 11.08 23.25 -3.10
C GLN A 42 10.71 23.55 -1.66
N ILE A 43 10.61 22.51 -0.84
CA ILE A 43 10.43 22.64 0.61
C ILE A 43 11.67 22.10 1.30
N THR A 44 12.36 22.99 2.02
CA THR A 44 13.55 22.69 2.81
C THR A 44 13.19 22.02 4.13
N TYR A 45 14.15 21.34 4.75
CA TYR A 45 14.02 20.74 6.06
C TYR A 45 13.69 21.76 7.16
N GLN A 46 14.18 23.00 7.04
CA GLN A 46 13.77 24.09 7.92
C GLN A 46 12.27 24.36 7.81
N GLN A 47 11.75 24.54 6.59
CA GLN A 47 10.31 24.76 6.38
C GLN A 47 9.48 23.55 6.80
N MET A 48 9.95 22.33 6.51
CA MET A 48 9.28 21.10 6.95
C MET A 48 9.16 21.04 8.48
N ARG A 49 10.25 21.35 9.18
CA ARG A 49 10.27 21.42 10.64
C ARG A 49 9.32 22.49 11.17
N GLU A 50 9.47 23.72 10.73
CA GLU A 50 8.68 24.85 11.24
C GLU A 50 7.19 24.60 11.04
N ASN A 51 6.78 24.19 9.82
CA ASN A 51 5.38 23.95 9.52
C ASN A 51 4.78 22.79 10.34
N SER A 52 5.49 21.67 10.42
CA SER A 52 5.01 20.50 11.19
C SER A 52 5.00 20.77 12.69
N VAL A 53 5.96 21.52 13.24
CA VAL A 53 5.99 21.90 14.65
C VAL A 53 4.89 22.90 15.00
N LYS A 54 4.65 23.92 14.17
CA LYS A 54 3.53 24.87 14.37
C LYS A 54 2.18 24.15 14.36
N CYS A 55 1.98 23.24 13.41
CA CYS A 55 0.79 22.39 13.38
C CYS A 55 0.67 21.53 14.65
N ALA A 56 1.76 20.93 15.13
CA ALA A 56 1.76 20.15 16.37
C ALA A 56 1.45 21.00 17.61
N LEU A 57 1.99 22.22 17.70
CA LEU A 57 1.70 23.16 18.78
C LEU A 57 0.22 23.55 18.79
N TRP A 58 -0.36 23.81 17.62
CA TRP A 58 -1.80 24.06 17.49
C TRP A 58 -2.62 22.84 17.91
N LEU A 59 -2.25 21.63 17.48
CA LEU A 59 -2.95 20.40 17.87
C LEU A 59 -2.89 20.15 19.38
N LYS A 60 -1.77 20.47 20.05
CA LYS A 60 -1.64 20.36 21.51
C LYS A 60 -2.57 21.30 22.28
N GLN A 61 -3.10 22.35 21.66
CA GLN A 61 -4.12 23.22 22.28
C GLN A 61 -5.51 22.57 22.31
N SER A 62 -5.72 21.47 21.58
CA SER A 62 -6.99 20.75 21.58
C SER A 62 -7.16 19.91 22.86
N CYS A 63 -8.40 19.84 23.38
CA CYS A 63 -8.71 19.14 24.64
C CYS A 63 -8.93 17.61 24.48
N TYR A 64 -8.64 17.05 23.32
CA TYR A 64 -8.93 15.65 23.01
C TYR A 64 -7.88 14.72 23.61
N LYS A 65 -8.32 13.66 24.30
CA LYS A 65 -7.47 12.51 24.64
C LYS A 65 -7.53 11.50 23.48
N ASN A 66 -6.39 10.92 23.09
CA ASN A 66 -6.28 9.94 21.99
C ASN A 66 -6.84 10.47 20.66
N ILE A 67 -6.27 11.56 20.16
CA ILE A 67 -6.73 12.25 18.95
C ILE A 67 -6.63 11.34 17.72
N VAL A 68 -7.72 11.25 16.95
CA VAL A 68 -7.75 10.71 15.58
C VAL A 68 -7.79 11.88 14.58
N ILE A 69 -6.74 11.99 13.76
CA ILE A 69 -6.57 13.04 12.76
C ILE A 69 -6.74 12.43 11.38
N THR A 70 -7.73 12.90 10.62
CA THR A 70 -7.93 12.48 9.23
C THR A 70 -7.25 13.46 8.27
N ILE A 71 -6.58 12.93 7.25
CA ILE A 71 -6.03 13.70 6.11
C ILE A 71 -6.66 13.19 4.81
N CYS A 72 -7.29 14.08 4.05
CA CYS A 72 -7.88 13.80 2.74
C CYS A 72 -7.53 14.93 1.77
N THR A 73 -6.45 14.78 1.00
CA THR A 73 -5.95 15.88 0.14
C THR A 73 -5.22 15.40 -1.10
N ARG A 74 -5.38 16.18 -2.18
CA ARG A 74 -4.54 16.08 -3.39
C ARG A 74 -3.23 16.88 -3.30
N TYR A 75 -3.09 17.75 -2.30
CA TYR A 75 -1.90 18.60 -2.10
C TYR A 75 -0.75 17.84 -1.45
N LYS A 76 -0.05 17.04 -2.25
CA LYS A 76 1.06 16.17 -1.81
C LYS A 76 2.24 16.92 -1.18
N MET A 77 2.40 18.21 -1.48
CA MET A 77 3.44 19.05 -0.88
C MET A 77 3.09 19.49 0.55
N LEU A 78 1.82 19.40 0.97
CA LEU A 78 1.36 19.87 2.28
C LEU A 78 0.89 18.74 3.20
N GLU A 79 0.59 17.56 2.65
CA GLU A 79 0.11 16.39 3.42
C GLU A 79 1.05 15.98 4.57
N TYR A 80 2.36 16.23 4.42
CA TYR A 80 3.35 15.91 5.45
C TYR A 80 3.15 16.71 6.75
N ILE A 81 2.56 17.91 6.68
CA ILE A 81 2.46 18.83 7.82
C ILE A 81 1.60 18.23 8.93
N PRO A 82 0.29 17.95 8.70
CA PRO A 82 -0.54 17.30 9.72
C PRO A 82 -0.08 15.87 10.02
N PHE A 83 0.54 15.17 9.08
CA PHE A 83 1.06 13.82 9.32
C PHE A 83 2.20 13.80 10.35
N LEU A 84 3.25 14.60 10.12
CA LEU A 84 4.38 14.68 11.05
C LEU A 84 3.94 15.28 12.39
N ALA A 85 3.06 16.27 12.37
CA ALA A 85 2.49 16.84 13.59
C ALA A 85 1.75 15.79 14.43
N SER A 86 0.99 14.88 13.79
CA SER A 86 0.33 13.75 14.46
C SER A 86 1.34 12.83 15.14
N LEU A 87 2.41 12.44 14.43
CA LEU A 87 3.48 11.60 14.99
C LEU A 87 4.17 12.26 16.18
N TYR A 88 4.37 13.57 16.13
CA TYR A 88 5.03 14.31 17.20
C TYR A 88 4.24 14.34 18.50
N ILE A 89 2.91 14.31 18.43
CA ILE A 89 2.05 14.41 19.62
C ILE A 89 1.49 13.05 20.07
N GLY A 90 1.80 11.98 19.33
CA GLY A 90 1.25 10.65 19.58
C GLY A 90 -0.23 10.50 19.19
N ALA A 91 -0.69 11.29 18.22
CA ALA A 91 -2.03 11.15 17.66
C ALA A 91 -2.06 9.99 16.64
N THR A 92 -3.25 9.39 16.48
CA THR A 92 -3.50 8.39 15.45
C THR A 92 -3.91 9.08 14.14
N ILE A 93 -3.20 8.82 13.06
CA ILE A 93 -3.59 9.32 11.73
C ILE A 93 -4.58 8.36 11.06
N ASN A 94 -5.49 8.92 10.30
CA ASN A 94 -6.32 8.24 9.33
C ASN A 94 -6.21 8.99 8.00
N THR A 95 -6.21 8.29 6.88
CA THR A 95 -5.97 8.92 5.57
C THR A 95 -7.03 8.45 4.59
N TRP A 96 -7.67 9.38 3.88
CA TRP A 96 -8.70 9.08 2.89
C TRP A 96 -8.27 9.44 1.48
N ASP A 97 -8.61 8.56 0.53
CA ASP A 97 -8.51 8.87 -0.90
C ASP A 97 -9.61 9.85 -1.29
N GLU A 98 -9.21 10.97 -1.91
CA GLU A 98 -10.09 12.02 -2.44
C GLU A 98 -11.18 11.48 -3.37
N LYS A 99 -10.93 10.37 -4.07
CA LYS A 99 -11.91 9.71 -4.94
C LYS A 99 -13.13 9.22 -4.18
N ASN A 100 -13.00 8.98 -2.88
CA ASN A 100 -14.10 8.55 -2.03
C ASN A 100 -15.04 9.69 -1.64
N MET A 101 -14.65 10.95 -1.85
CA MET A 101 -15.49 12.10 -1.51
C MET A 101 -16.71 12.19 -2.44
N ASN A 102 -16.60 11.72 -3.68
CA ASN A 102 -17.70 11.77 -4.66
C ASN A 102 -18.94 10.92 -4.30
N ASP A 103 -18.89 10.14 -3.22
CA ASP A 103 -19.98 9.29 -2.76
C ASP A 103 -20.28 9.53 -1.28
N ARG A 104 -21.44 10.14 -1.01
CA ARG A 104 -21.89 10.45 0.35
C ARG A 104 -21.98 9.22 1.25
N ILE A 105 -22.35 8.06 0.71
CA ILE A 105 -22.44 6.81 1.50
C ILE A 105 -21.04 6.40 1.97
N ARG A 106 -20.02 6.53 1.11
CA ARG A 106 -18.63 6.24 1.49
C ARG A 106 -18.12 7.22 2.54
N ILE A 107 -18.38 8.52 2.37
CA ILE A 107 -18.00 9.52 3.38
C ILE A 107 -18.63 9.18 4.74
N THR A 108 -19.94 8.89 4.75
CA THR A 108 -20.66 8.48 5.96
C THR A 108 -20.06 7.22 6.58
N TYR A 109 -19.72 6.21 5.78
CA TYR A 109 -19.02 5.03 6.26
C TYR A 109 -17.69 5.40 6.94
N PHE A 110 -16.84 6.21 6.31
CA PHE A 110 -15.55 6.60 6.88
C PHE A 110 -15.68 7.44 8.16
N LEU A 111 -16.69 8.31 8.24
CA LEU A 111 -16.96 9.07 9.47
C LEU A 111 -17.38 8.16 10.63
N ILE A 112 -18.24 7.17 10.37
CA ILE A 112 -18.70 6.20 11.38
C ILE A 112 -17.56 5.28 11.80
N GLU A 113 -16.80 4.80 10.82
CA GLU A 113 -15.83 3.74 11.04
C GLU A 113 -14.59 4.30 11.78
N TYR A 114 -14.16 5.52 11.49
CA TYR A 114 -12.91 6.06 12.02
C TYR A 114 -13.09 7.16 13.08
N GLU A 115 -14.31 7.66 13.27
CA GLU A 115 -14.69 8.64 14.30
C GLU A 115 -13.64 9.76 14.52
N PRO A 116 -13.27 10.52 13.46
CA PRO A 116 -12.19 11.49 13.55
C PRO A 116 -12.53 12.64 14.49
N ASN A 117 -11.53 13.16 15.20
CA ASN A 117 -11.65 14.40 15.98
C ASN A 117 -11.38 15.63 15.12
N ILE A 118 -10.44 15.51 14.17
CA ILE A 118 -10.01 16.59 13.27
C ILE A 118 -9.89 16.03 11.87
N ILE A 119 -10.37 16.76 10.86
CA ILE A 119 -10.25 16.39 9.45
C ILE A 119 -9.55 17.53 8.69
N PHE A 120 -8.40 17.25 8.10
CA PHE A 120 -7.73 18.09 7.11
C PHE A 120 -8.22 17.71 5.71
N ILE A 121 -8.80 18.65 4.97
CA ILE A 121 -9.45 18.38 3.69
C ILE A 121 -9.28 19.51 2.66
N ASP A 122 -9.30 19.17 1.37
CA ASP A 122 -9.33 20.17 0.29
C ASP A 122 -10.66 20.95 0.28
N SER A 123 -10.62 22.21 -0.17
CA SER A 123 -11.82 23.05 -0.19
C SER A 123 -12.96 22.46 -1.03
N ASP A 124 -12.62 21.85 -2.16
CA ASP A 124 -13.60 21.31 -3.12
C ASP A 124 -14.41 20.15 -2.52
N ASN A 125 -13.83 19.45 -1.54
CA ASN A 125 -14.43 18.29 -0.88
C ASN A 125 -15.22 18.69 0.39
N TYR A 126 -15.11 19.94 0.84
CA TYR A 126 -15.76 20.43 2.06
C TYR A 126 -17.29 20.33 2.02
N SER A 127 -17.90 20.70 0.89
CA SER A 127 -19.37 20.71 0.73
C SER A 127 -19.98 19.30 0.85
N GLN A 128 -19.35 18.30 0.23
CA GLN A 128 -19.77 16.90 0.29
C GLN A 128 -19.59 16.33 1.71
N LEU A 129 -18.47 16.64 2.38
CA LEU A 129 -18.24 16.26 3.77
C LEU A 129 -19.32 16.84 4.70
N LYS A 130 -19.60 18.14 4.57
CA LYS A 130 -20.62 18.83 5.35
C LYS A 130 -22.00 18.20 5.15
N SER A 131 -22.39 17.92 3.90
CA SER A 131 -23.65 17.24 3.60
C SER A 131 -23.73 15.84 4.23
N ALA A 132 -22.65 15.08 4.23
CA ALA A 132 -22.59 13.77 4.88
C ALA A 132 -22.73 13.88 6.40
N MET A 133 -22.09 14.87 7.02
CA MET A 133 -22.19 15.14 8.46
C MET A 133 -23.61 15.58 8.88
N GLU A 134 -24.26 16.44 8.09
CA GLU A 134 -25.65 16.87 8.33
C GLU A 134 -26.61 15.68 8.24
N TYR A 135 -26.46 14.83 7.23
CA TYR A 135 -27.23 13.60 7.09
C TYR A 135 -27.03 12.64 8.27
N MET A 136 -25.80 12.53 8.78
CA MET A 136 -25.50 11.72 9.96
C MET A 136 -26.14 12.29 11.23
N ASN A 137 -26.03 13.60 11.47
CA ASN A 137 -26.59 14.24 12.67
C ASN A 137 -28.11 14.10 12.75
N TYR A 138 -28.80 14.10 11.61
CA TYR A 138 -30.24 13.82 11.55
C TYR A 138 -30.58 12.40 12.03
N ASN A 139 -29.72 11.41 11.73
CA ASN A 139 -29.98 9.99 11.95
C ASN A 139 -29.30 9.40 13.21
N ARG A 140 -28.24 10.02 13.74
CA ARG A 140 -27.48 9.60 14.93
C ARG A 140 -27.30 10.80 15.87
N LYS A 141 -28.05 10.84 16.97
CA LYS A 141 -28.10 11.99 17.90
C LYS A 141 -26.85 12.22 18.78
N ASN A 142 -25.79 11.40 18.69
CA ASN A 142 -24.72 11.35 19.71
C ASN A 142 -23.27 11.36 19.19
N MET A 143 -22.97 11.88 17.99
CA MET A 143 -21.56 12.06 17.56
C MET A 143 -21.10 13.50 17.76
N ASN A 144 -19.92 13.68 18.39
CA ASN A 144 -19.26 14.98 18.40
C ASN A 144 -18.71 15.24 16.99
N PRO A 145 -19.11 16.34 16.32
CA PRO A 145 -18.64 16.61 14.97
C PRO A 145 -17.12 16.87 14.98
N PRO A 146 -16.36 16.32 14.00
CA PRO A 146 -14.96 16.65 13.86
C PRO A 146 -14.75 18.14 13.60
N LYS A 147 -13.63 18.67 14.10
CA LYS A 147 -13.14 19.98 13.68
C LYS A 147 -12.59 19.88 12.26
N ILE A 148 -13.08 20.72 11.34
CA ILE A 148 -12.67 20.70 9.94
C ILE A 148 -11.63 21.79 9.70
N ILE A 149 -10.51 21.40 9.08
CA ILE A 149 -9.42 22.27 8.66
C ILE A 149 -9.25 22.10 7.14
N THR A 150 -9.24 23.20 6.42
CA THR A 150 -9.11 23.20 4.96
C THR A 150 -7.66 23.45 4.52
N PHE A 151 -7.18 22.79 3.47
CA PHE A 151 -5.87 23.11 2.90
C PHE A 151 -5.88 24.46 2.17
N ASP A 152 -6.97 24.75 1.45
CA ASP A 152 -7.25 26.04 0.82
C ASP A 152 -8.18 26.90 1.68
N LYS A 153 -8.19 28.22 1.49
CA LYS A 153 -9.08 29.11 2.24
C LYS A 153 -10.55 28.94 1.84
N ILE A 154 -11.40 28.69 2.83
CA ILE A 154 -12.86 28.88 2.76
C ILE A 154 -13.27 29.91 3.81
N GLU A 155 -14.12 30.86 3.44
CA GLU A 155 -14.63 31.85 4.37
C GLU A 155 -15.38 31.19 5.54
N GLY A 156 -15.02 31.56 6.77
CA GLY A 156 -15.64 31.02 7.98
C GLY A 156 -15.19 29.60 8.38
N VAL A 157 -14.19 29.02 7.70
CA VAL A 157 -13.62 27.71 8.04
C VAL A 157 -12.14 27.86 8.33
N ASP A 158 -11.66 27.21 9.40
CA ASP A 158 -10.24 27.17 9.73
C ASP A 158 -9.43 26.55 8.58
N SER A 159 -8.23 27.07 8.32
CA SER A 159 -7.35 26.61 7.23
C SER A 159 -5.98 26.22 7.77
N LEU A 160 -5.24 25.40 7.02
CA LEU A 160 -3.86 25.09 7.36
C LEU A 160 -3.01 26.35 7.37
N GLU A 161 -3.23 27.26 6.42
CA GLU A 161 -2.55 28.56 6.37
C GLU A 161 -2.78 29.37 7.65
N SER A 162 -4.02 29.46 8.15
CA SER A 162 -4.30 30.19 9.40
C SER A 162 -3.61 29.56 10.61
N ILE A 163 -3.47 28.22 10.65
CA ILE A 163 -2.70 27.54 11.68
C ILE A 163 -1.21 27.90 11.60
N LEU A 164 -0.62 27.92 10.40
CA LEU A 164 0.81 28.18 10.20
C LEU A 164 1.19 29.65 10.42
N ASN A 165 0.24 30.56 10.24
CA ASN A 165 0.40 32.00 10.48
C ASN A 165 0.13 32.43 11.92
N ASN A 166 -0.30 31.52 12.81
CA ASN A 166 -0.42 31.83 14.23
C ASN A 166 0.93 32.26 14.82
N ASP A 167 0.89 33.24 15.71
CA ASP A 167 2.07 33.79 16.37
C ASP A 167 2.56 32.86 17.50
N PHE A 168 3.28 31.81 17.10
CA PHE A 168 3.95 30.91 18.02
C PHE A 168 5.31 31.48 18.42
N GLU A 169 5.55 31.58 19.73
CA GLU A 169 6.86 31.95 20.27
C GLU A 169 7.96 31.05 19.68
N LYS A 170 9.02 31.67 19.14
CA LYS A 170 10.14 30.97 18.50
C LYS A 170 10.78 29.93 19.42
N THR A 171 10.89 30.24 20.72
CA THR A 171 11.38 29.32 21.76
C THR A 171 10.58 28.02 21.82
N LYS A 172 9.23 28.10 21.73
CA LYS A 172 8.35 26.92 21.71
C LYS A 172 8.57 26.05 20.47
N ILE A 173 8.96 26.64 19.35
CA ILE A 173 9.31 25.91 18.11
C ILE A 173 10.69 25.25 18.25
N ASP A 174 11.66 25.96 18.82
CA ASP A 174 13.06 25.52 18.97
C ASP A 174 13.24 24.40 19.99
N GLU A 175 12.51 24.48 21.10
CA GLU A 175 12.54 23.53 22.21
C GLU A 175 11.45 22.45 22.10
N PHE A 176 10.70 22.41 21.00
CA PHE A 176 9.64 21.42 20.81
C PHE A 176 10.19 19.99 20.95
N SER A 177 9.50 19.19 21.77
CA SER A 177 9.78 17.78 21.98
C SER A 177 8.58 16.90 21.63
N CYS A 178 8.88 15.74 21.05
CA CYS A 178 7.87 14.76 20.68
C CYS A 178 7.39 13.96 21.91
N ALA A 179 6.12 13.55 21.86
CA ALA A 179 5.55 12.59 22.79
C ALA A 179 6.35 11.28 22.76
N LYS A 180 6.43 10.61 23.90
CA LYS A 180 7.00 9.26 23.98
C LYS A 180 6.01 8.29 23.34
N MET A 181 6.53 7.43 22.47
CA MET A 181 5.78 6.37 21.81
C MET A 181 6.50 5.06 22.04
N GLU A 182 5.73 4.01 22.30
CA GLU A 182 6.23 2.64 22.38
C GLU A 182 6.09 1.95 21.01
N PRO A 183 6.92 0.92 20.73
CA PRO A 183 6.91 0.22 19.44
C PRO A 183 5.51 -0.24 18.97
N LEU A 184 4.63 -0.66 19.90
CA LEU A 184 3.28 -1.14 19.59
C LEU A 184 2.21 -0.06 19.49
N ASP A 185 2.53 1.20 19.74
CA ASP A 185 1.51 2.23 19.65
C ASP A 185 0.98 2.31 18.21
N ILE A 186 -0.33 2.49 18.08
CA ILE A 186 -0.99 2.65 16.77
C ILE A 186 -0.69 4.07 16.31
N VAL A 187 -0.04 4.18 15.17
CA VAL A 187 0.25 5.47 14.54
C VAL A 187 -0.76 5.82 13.48
N ALA A 188 -1.28 4.81 12.77
CA ALA A 188 -2.23 5.01 11.70
C ALA A 188 -3.31 3.92 11.69
N ILE A 189 -4.54 4.32 11.38
CA ILE A 189 -5.64 3.42 11.03
C ILE A 189 -6.02 3.73 9.58
N MET A 190 -6.00 2.74 8.71
CA MET A 190 -6.20 2.92 7.28
C MET A 190 -7.25 1.97 6.73
N PHE A 191 -7.85 2.34 5.59
CA PHE A 191 -8.64 1.41 4.81
C PHE A 191 -7.72 0.47 4.03
N SER A 192 -7.84 -0.82 4.34
CA SER A 192 -7.03 -1.91 3.82
C SER A 192 -7.07 -1.92 2.28
N PRO A 193 -5.92 -1.72 1.61
CA PRO A 193 -5.84 -1.85 0.16
C PRO A 193 -6.00 -3.30 -0.33
N SER A 194 -5.86 -4.28 0.58
CA SER A 194 -6.06 -5.71 0.33
C SER A 194 -7.50 -6.17 0.59
N THR A 195 -8.36 -5.32 1.18
CA THR A 195 -9.72 -5.75 1.52
C THR A 195 -10.53 -6.05 0.28
N THR A 196 -11.36 -7.09 0.40
CA THR A 196 -12.38 -7.45 -0.59
C THR A 196 -13.80 -7.19 -0.08
N SER A 197 -13.95 -6.66 1.14
CA SER A 197 -15.23 -6.31 1.77
C SER A 197 -15.08 -5.15 2.75
N TYR A 198 -16.20 -4.50 3.09
CA TYR A 198 -16.23 -3.43 4.08
C TYR A 198 -16.16 -3.91 5.54
N SER A 199 -16.37 -5.20 5.81
CA SER A 199 -16.49 -5.76 7.18
C SER A 199 -15.17 -5.85 7.94
N ASP A 200 -14.04 -6.00 7.24
CA ASP A 200 -12.71 -6.22 7.83
C ASP A 200 -11.67 -5.28 7.19
N SER A 201 -12.04 -4.01 7.03
CA SER A 201 -11.29 -3.06 6.23
C SER A 201 -10.21 -2.29 6.99
N LYS A 202 -10.17 -2.31 8.33
CA LYS A 202 -9.19 -1.52 9.08
C LYS A 202 -7.82 -2.18 9.15
N VAL A 203 -6.79 -1.42 8.79
CA VAL A 203 -5.37 -1.74 9.01
C VAL A 203 -4.82 -0.85 10.10
N TYR A 204 -4.00 -1.43 10.99
CA TYR A 204 -3.37 -0.71 12.10
C TYR A 204 -1.86 -0.67 11.92
N ILE A 205 -1.33 0.47 11.47
CA ILE A 205 0.13 0.66 11.41
C ILE A 205 0.64 0.95 12.81
N ARG A 206 1.70 0.23 13.19
CA ARG A 206 2.36 0.33 14.48
C ARG A 206 3.63 1.17 14.37
N TYR A 207 3.99 1.88 15.44
CA TYR A 207 5.14 2.78 15.47
C TYR A 207 6.45 2.12 15.05
N PHE A 208 6.66 0.84 15.41
CA PHE A 208 7.87 0.11 15.02
C PHE A 208 8.06 -0.07 13.52
N ALA A 209 6.98 0.00 12.70
CA ALA A 209 7.04 -0.25 11.27
C ALA A 209 8.01 0.70 10.54
N PHE A 210 8.17 1.94 11.02
CA PHE A 210 9.08 2.92 10.43
C PHE A 210 10.56 2.54 10.49
N THR A 211 10.94 1.71 11.48
CA THR A 211 12.34 1.33 11.74
C THR A 211 12.53 -0.18 11.76
N TYR A 212 11.50 -0.96 11.41
CA TYR A 212 11.62 -2.41 11.39
C TYR A 212 12.68 -2.85 10.36
N PRO A 213 13.59 -3.80 10.69
CA PRO A 213 14.74 -4.11 9.83
C PRO A 213 14.40 -4.47 8.38
N SER A 214 13.33 -5.23 8.12
CA SER A 214 12.96 -5.56 6.74
C SER A 214 12.53 -4.35 5.92
N ASN A 215 11.84 -3.40 6.55
CA ASN A 215 11.46 -2.14 5.91
C ASN A 215 12.66 -1.24 5.63
N GLN A 216 13.85 -1.53 6.17
CA GLN A 216 15.08 -0.79 5.86
C GLN A 216 15.84 -1.34 4.65
N GLU A 217 15.48 -2.54 4.16
CA GLU A 217 16.20 -3.21 3.07
C GLU A 217 15.84 -2.67 1.68
N VAL A 218 14.56 -2.29 1.47
CA VAL A 218 14.04 -1.87 0.17
C VAL A 218 13.12 -0.65 0.30
N PRO A 219 13.21 0.37 -0.56
CA PRO A 219 14.32 0.61 -1.49
C PRO A 219 15.64 0.80 -0.73
N VAL A 220 16.74 0.61 -1.45
CA VAL A 220 18.07 0.97 -0.94
C VAL A 220 18.14 2.49 -0.92
N ILE A 221 18.06 3.04 0.29
CA ILE A 221 18.05 4.48 0.54
C ILE A 221 19.42 4.91 1.03
N SER A 222 20.00 5.92 0.39
CA SER A 222 21.24 6.57 0.83
C SER A 222 21.08 8.10 0.85
N SER A 223 21.87 8.76 1.69
CA SER A 223 21.88 10.23 1.76
C SER A 223 22.18 10.87 0.40
N GLY A 224 21.42 11.89 0.04
CA GLY A 224 21.52 12.59 -1.24
C GLY A 224 20.87 11.87 -2.42
N ASN A 225 20.26 10.69 -2.20
CA ASN A 225 19.44 10.06 -3.24
C ASN A 225 18.18 10.88 -3.49
N ILE A 226 17.60 10.67 -4.68
CA ILE A 226 16.35 11.27 -5.10
C ILE A 226 15.36 10.14 -5.35
N GLY A 227 14.25 10.17 -4.61
CA GLY A 227 13.19 9.17 -4.67
C GLY A 227 11.94 9.72 -5.33
N LEU A 228 11.21 8.85 -6.04
CA LEU A 228 9.93 9.17 -6.65
C LEU A 228 8.91 8.09 -6.28
N TRP A 229 7.70 8.52 -5.94
CA TRP A 229 6.53 7.64 -5.86
C TRP A 229 5.26 8.47 -6.03
N TYR A 230 4.19 7.80 -6.44
CA TYR A 230 2.94 8.48 -6.79
C TYR A 230 1.85 8.35 -5.72
N ALA A 231 1.98 7.43 -4.77
CA ALA A 231 1.04 7.36 -3.65
C ALA A 231 1.09 8.61 -2.77
N SER A 232 -0.10 8.99 -2.30
CA SER A 232 -0.30 9.81 -1.13
C SER A 232 -0.12 8.97 0.15
N LEU A 233 -0.22 9.61 1.31
CA LEU A 233 -0.25 8.95 2.62
C LEU A 233 -1.40 7.94 2.79
N ASN A 234 -2.35 7.87 1.85
CA ASN A 234 -3.41 6.86 1.77
C ASN A 234 -2.92 5.42 1.61
N TRP A 235 -1.65 5.24 1.27
CA TRP A 235 -1.01 3.94 1.20
C TRP A 235 0.01 3.79 2.32
N SER A 236 0.03 2.61 2.94
CA SER A 236 0.88 2.34 4.10
C SER A 236 2.37 2.60 3.80
N TYR A 237 2.83 2.24 2.59
CA TYR A 237 4.18 2.54 2.16
C TYR A 237 4.44 4.04 1.98
N GLY A 238 3.45 4.86 1.62
CA GLY A 238 3.59 6.32 1.53
C GLY A 238 3.89 6.95 2.89
N VAL A 239 3.25 6.43 3.94
CA VAL A 239 3.54 6.77 5.35
C VAL A 239 4.97 6.38 5.73
N ILE A 240 5.37 5.14 5.47
CA ILE A 240 6.72 4.64 5.82
C ILE A 240 7.83 5.36 5.03
N LEU A 241 7.68 5.50 3.71
CA LEU A 241 8.69 6.14 2.86
C LEU A 241 8.88 7.61 3.18
N THR A 242 7.81 8.33 3.55
CA THR A 242 7.93 9.74 3.97
C THR A 242 8.88 9.87 5.16
N VAL A 243 8.71 9.06 6.20
CA VAL A 243 9.59 9.08 7.37
C VAL A 243 11.00 8.60 7.01
N ARG A 244 11.12 7.48 6.29
CA ARG A 244 12.43 6.90 5.92
C ARG A 244 13.26 7.84 5.07
N CYS A 245 12.65 8.55 4.12
CA CYS A 245 13.35 9.54 3.28
C CYS A 245 13.85 10.72 4.11
N ILE A 246 13.05 11.21 5.06
CA ILE A 246 13.45 12.31 5.94
C ILE A 246 14.68 11.94 6.77
N ILE A 247 14.61 10.83 7.51
CA ILE A 247 15.72 10.39 8.40
C ILE A 247 16.98 10.01 7.63
N SER A 248 16.85 9.69 6.34
CA SER A 248 17.97 9.29 5.49
C SER A 248 18.48 10.40 4.57
N TYR A 249 17.95 11.62 4.67
CA TYR A 249 18.31 12.77 3.82
C TYR A 249 18.15 12.48 2.32
N VAL A 250 16.93 12.06 1.95
CA VAL A 250 16.52 11.84 0.56
C VAL A 250 15.57 12.96 0.13
N THR A 251 15.82 13.51 -1.05
CA THR A 251 14.88 14.44 -1.68
C THR A 251 13.79 13.65 -2.38
N VAL A 252 12.53 13.99 -2.11
CA VAL A 252 11.37 13.32 -2.68
C VAL A 252 10.74 14.18 -3.75
N ILE A 253 10.56 13.63 -4.94
CA ILE A 253 9.80 14.30 -5.99
C ILE A 253 8.32 13.96 -5.84
N LYS A 254 7.48 14.98 -5.69
CA LYS A 254 6.02 14.87 -5.57
C LYS A 254 5.37 15.15 -6.92
N CYS A 255 4.70 14.14 -7.46
CA CYS A 255 3.91 14.22 -8.69
C CYS A 255 2.43 13.93 -8.39
N SER A 256 1.50 14.70 -8.96
CA SER A 256 0.06 14.54 -8.68
C SER A 256 -0.53 13.28 -9.35
N LYS A 257 -0.23 13.05 -10.62
CA LYS A 257 -0.75 11.92 -11.42
C LYS A 257 0.36 11.16 -12.12
N PHE A 258 0.14 9.86 -12.26
CA PHE A 258 1.06 8.99 -12.99
C PHE A 258 0.76 8.99 -14.49
N SER A 259 1.83 9.07 -15.28
CA SER A 259 1.94 8.53 -16.63
C SER A 259 3.40 8.11 -16.81
N ASP A 260 3.67 7.16 -17.68
CA ASP A 260 5.05 6.75 -17.95
C ASP A 260 5.88 7.89 -18.56
N LYS A 261 5.29 8.72 -19.42
CA LYS A 261 5.90 9.96 -19.90
C LYS A 261 6.33 10.89 -18.76
N ASN A 262 5.40 11.26 -17.87
CA ASN A 262 5.71 12.15 -16.75
C ASN A 262 6.83 11.57 -15.86
N MET A 263 6.81 10.26 -15.65
CA MET A 263 7.84 9.55 -14.89
C MET A 263 9.21 9.68 -15.55
N TYR A 264 9.32 9.43 -16.86
CA TYR A 264 10.59 9.55 -17.58
C TYR A 264 11.11 10.99 -17.60
N GLU A 265 10.25 11.97 -17.87
CA GLU A 265 10.60 13.41 -17.78
C GLU A 265 11.12 13.77 -16.38
N THR A 266 10.48 13.23 -15.34
CA THR A 266 10.88 13.47 -13.95
C THR A 266 12.22 12.82 -13.62
N ILE A 267 12.44 11.57 -14.08
CA ILE A 267 13.71 10.86 -13.90
C ILE A 267 14.84 11.64 -14.54
N GLU A 268 14.69 12.05 -15.80
CA GLU A 268 15.71 12.78 -16.55
C GLU A 268 16.04 14.13 -15.91
N LYS A 269 15.01 14.92 -15.58
CA LYS A 269 15.15 16.28 -15.04
C LYS A 269 15.76 16.30 -13.65
N TYR A 270 15.26 15.46 -12.75
CA TYR A 270 15.66 15.47 -11.34
C TYR A 270 16.69 14.41 -11.00
N LYS A 271 17.18 13.63 -11.98
CA LYS A 271 18.14 12.54 -11.78
C LYS A 271 17.68 11.56 -10.69
N VAL A 272 16.42 11.14 -10.79
CA VAL A 272 15.80 10.21 -9.85
C VAL A 272 16.59 8.90 -9.81
N SER A 273 16.87 8.42 -8.61
CA SER A 273 17.71 7.24 -8.36
C SER A 273 16.93 5.96 -8.10
N TRP A 274 15.73 6.08 -7.58
CA TRP A 274 14.82 4.96 -7.40
C TRP A 274 13.38 5.43 -7.50
N VAL A 275 12.52 4.54 -7.99
CA VAL A 275 11.08 4.81 -8.06
C VAL A 275 10.32 3.66 -7.46
N PHE A 276 9.29 3.99 -6.67
CA PHE A 276 8.36 3.02 -6.11
C PHE A 276 7.03 3.06 -6.88
N PHE A 277 6.61 1.92 -7.41
CA PHE A 277 5.41 1.76 -8.22
C PHE A 277 4.40 0.80 -7.61
N GLU A 278 3.13 1.11 -7.85
CA GLU A 278 2.01 0.22 -7.55
C GLU A 278 1.71 -0.68 -8.75
N SER A 279 1.17 -1.87 -8.47
CA SER A 279 0.86 -2.84 -9.51
C SER A 279 -0.16 -2.40 -10.55
N LYS A 280 -1.03 -1.44 -10.25
CA LYS A 280 -1.97 -0.87 -11.24
C LYS A 280 -1.29 -0.01 -12.28
N MET A 281 -0.11 0.51 -11.98
CA MET A 281 0.65 1.38 -12.87
C MET A 281 1.38 0.57 -13.95
N ARG A 282 1.57 -0.75 -13.76
CA ARG A 282 2.29 -1.66 -14.65
C ARG A 282 1.86 -1.56 -16.12
N ASN A 283 0.56 -1.66 -16.38
CA ASN A 283 0.04 -1.68 -17.76
C ASN A 283 0.25 -0.34 -18.48
N GLN A 284 0.49 0.74 -17.74
CA GLN A 284 0.74 2.06 -18.28
C GLN A 284 2.22 2.35 -18.53
N MET A 285 3.14 1.44 -18.14
CA MET A 285 4.59 1.64 -18.29
C MET A 285 5.13 1.37 -19.70
N PHE A 286 4.28 0.92 -20.63
CA PHE A 286 4.71 0.45 -21.96
C PHE A 286 4.27 1.35 -23.11
N TYR A 287 3.67 2.51 -22.86
CA TYR A 287 3.14 3.38 -23.92
C TYR A 287 4.20 4.33 -24.50
N THR A 288 5.10 4.80 -23.65
CA THR A 288 6.14 5.77 -24.01
C THR A 288 7.44 5.06 -24.31
N ASP A 289 8.08 5.45 -25.41
CA ASP A 289 9.43 4.99 -25.77
C ASP A 289 10.46 5.55 -24.77
N ILE A 290 11.15 4.63 -24.10
CA ILE A 290 12.12 4.94 -23.06
C ILE A 290 13.42 5.55 -23.62
N HIS A 291 13.75 5.27 -24.88
CA HIS A 291 14.96 5.77 -25.53
C HIS A 291 14.93 7.28 -25.78
N MET A 292 13.76 7.92 -25.62
CA MET A 292 13.61 9.37 -25.74
C MET A 292 14.11 10.14 -24.51
N TYR A 293 14.49 9.46 -23.41
CA TYR A 293 14.84 10.09 -22.14
C TYR A 293 16.15 9.51 -21.56
N ASP A 294 16.95 10.37 -20.93
CA ASP A 294 18.09 9.93 -20.13
C ASP A 294 17.64 9.42 -18.76
N ILE A 295 17.57 8.10 -18.62
CA ILE A 295 17.26 7.40 -17.37
C ILE A 295 18.50 6.87 -16.63
N SER A 296 19.71 7.28 -17.01
CA SER A 296 20.96 6.71 -16.47
C SER A 296 21.14 6.89 -14.95
N SER A 297 20.42 7.85 -14.36
CA SER A 297 20.39 8.05 -12.90
C SER A 297 19.62 6.95 -12.15
N LEU A 298 18.68 6.28 -12.82
CA LEU A 298 17.78 5.32 -12.21
C LEU A 298 18.51 4.00 -11.91
N LYS A 299 18.54 3.63 -10.63
CA LYS A 299 19.20 2.41 -10.14
C LYS A 299 18.21 1.33 -9.74
N GLN A 300 17.05 1.72 -9.21
CA GLN A 300 16.06 0.76 -8.70
C GLN A 300 14.63 1.12 -9.09
N LEU A 301 13.89 0.11 -9.53
CA LEU A 301 12.44 0.11 -9.65
C LEU A 301 11.90 -0.84 -8.58
N VAL A 302 11.22 -0.30 -7.58
CA VAL A 302 10.59 -1.10 -6.54
C VAL A 302 9.11 -1.24 -6.84
N ILE A 303 8.62 -2.48 -6.76
CA ILE A 303 7.25 -2.83 -7.09
C ILE A 303 6.67 -3.58 -5.90
N ASP A 304 5.69 -2.97 -5.23
CA ASP A 304 4.88 -3.67 -4.23
C ASP A 304 3.62 -4.20 -4.92
N ASP A 305 3.60 -5.51 -5.11
CA ASP A 305 2.52 -6.17 -5.83
C ASP A 305 1.87 -7.28 -4.99
N SER A 306 0.57 -7.09 -4.78
CA SER A 306 -0.31 -8.13 -4.23
C SER A 306 -0.84 -9.11 -5.29
N ALA A 307 -0.59 -8.84 -6.59
CA ALA A 307 -1.05 -9.66 -7.69
C ALA A 307 -0.13 -10.87 -7.87
N ILE A 308 -0.76 -12.04 -7.86
CA ILE A 308 -0.10 -13.28 -8.21
C ILE A 308 0.18 -13.30 -9.73
N ASN A 309 1.39 -13.73 -10.11
CA ASN A 309 1.93 -13.82 -11.48
C ASN A 309 2.26 -12.49 -12.14
N PHE A 310 3.42 -11.96 -11.74
CA PHE A 310 4.09 -10.83 -12.38
C PHE A 310 5.09 -11.28 -13.48
N SER A 311 5.21 -12.57 -13.80
CA SER A 311 6.29 -13.10 -14.66
C SER A 311 6.43 -12.37 -15.99
N ASP A 312 5.35 -12.28 -16.77
CA ASP A 312 5.39 -11.75 -18.14
C ASP A 312 5.61 -10.23 -18.16
N ALA A 313 5.06 -9.53 -17.17
CA ALA A 313 5.28 -8.10 -17.01
C ALA A 313 6.68 -7.79 -16.49
N GLN A 314 7.22 -8.65 -15.61
CA GLN A 314 8.58 -8.54 -15.10
C GLN A 314 9.60 -8.74 -16.22
N GLU A 315 9.38 -9.73 -17.09
CA GLU A 315 10.21 -9.98 -18.26
C GLU A 315 10.25 -8.74 -19.16
N LYS A 316 9.08 -8.21 -19.57
CA LYS A 316 9.01 -6.98 -20.39
C LYS A 316 9.65 -5.76 -19.73
N LEU A 317 9.52 -5.61 -18.41
CA LEU A 317 10.19 -4.53 -17.68
C LEU A 317 11.70 -4.73 -17.66
N SER A 318 12.18 -5.97 -17.51
CA SER A 318 13.61 -6.28 -17.52
C SER A 318 14.25 -6.03 -18.89
N GLU A 319 13.52 -6.28 -19.98
CA GLU A 319 13.94 -5.93 -21.34
C GLU A 319 13.97 -4.40 -21.53
N LYS A 320 12.98 -3.68 -20.99
CA LYS A 320 12.85 -2.23 -21.15
C LYS A 320 13.87 -1.45 -20.30
N PHE A 321 14.14 -1.89 -19.08
CA PHE A 321 14.99 -1.17 -18.11
C PHE A 321 16.34 -1.86 -17.93
N ILE A 322 17.16 -1.82 -18.98
CA ILE A 322 18.52 -2.36 -18.96
C ILE A 322 19.36 -1.61 -17.92
N ASN A 323 20.12 -2.34 -17.09
CA ASN A 323 20.96 -1.82 -15.99
C ASN A 323 20.21 -1.24 -14.78
N VAL A 324 18.88 -1.42 -14.70
CA VAL A 324 18.09 -1.02 -13.53
C VAL A 324 17.70 -2.26 -12.74
N SER A 325 17.81 -2.20 -11.41
CA SER A 325 17.34 -3.30 -10.57
C SER A 325 15.84 -3.23 -10.37
N ILE A 326 15.10 -4.24 -10.83
CA ILE A 326 13.65 -4.37 -10.66
C ILE A 326 13.39 -5.28 -9.46
N ILE A 327 12.94 -4.70 -8.36
CA ILE A 327 12.76 -5.39 -7.08
C ILE A 327 11.27 -5.50 -6.77
N GLN A 328 10.74 -6.71 -6.83
CA GLN A 328 9.42 -6.99 -6.28
C GLN A 328 9.51 -7.17 -4.76
N VAL A 329 8.60 -6.54 -4.02
CA VAL A 329 8.43 -6.74 -2.58
C VAL A 329 7.10 -7.42 -2.30
N TYR A 330 7.08 -8.29 -1.29
CA TYR A 330 5.88 -8.89 -0.73
C TYR A 330 5.74 -8.45 0.73
N SER A 331 4.65 -7.74 1.01
CA SER A 331 4.42 -7.09 2.29
C SER A 331 3.08 -7.52 2.91
N ILE A 332 3.01 -7.53 4.24
CA ILE A 332 1.73 -7.60 4.96
C ILE A 332 1.21 -6.18 5.09
N ALA A 333 0.14 -5.86 4.35
CA ALA A 333 -0.47 -4.53 4.33
C ALA A 333 -0.90 -4.10 5.75
N GLU A 334 -1.44 -5.04 6.52
CA GLU A 334 -1.99 -4.85 7.88
C GLU A 334 -0.94 -4.40 8.90
N LEU A 335 0.33 -4.70 8.65
CA LEU A 335 1.44 -4.39 9.55
C LEU A 335 2.45 -3.45 8.89
N CYS A 336 2.31 -3.20 7.59
CA CYS A 336 3.23 -2.46 6.74
C CYS A 336 4.67 -2.96 6.86
N ILE A 337 4.86 -4.28 6.75
CA ILE A 337 6.16 -4.93 6.89
C ILE A 337 6.43 -5.78 5.66
N ILE A 338 7.61 -5.59 5.08
CA ILE A 338 8.14 -6.45 4.03
C ILE A 338 8.45 -7.83 4.62
N VAL A 339 7.84 -8.88 4.06
CA VAL A 339 8.02 -10.29 4.43
C VAL A 339 9.12 -10.92 3.59
N ALA A 340 9.10 -10.64 2.29
CA ALA A 340 10.06 -11.13 1.33
C ALA A 340 10.26 -10.11 0.21
N TYR A 341 11.40 -10.18 -0.46
CA TYR A 341 11.67 -9.36 -1.64
C TYR A 341 12.69 -10.03 -2.56
N GLN A 342 12.63 -9.68 -3.85
CA GLN A 342 13.58 -10.14 -4.86
C GLN A 342 14.96 -9.53 -4.64
N ARG A 343 15.98 -10.38 -4.64
CA ARG A 343 17.40 -9.98 -4.61
C ARG A 343 18.08 -10.10 -5.96
N ASN A 344 17.47 -10.85 -6.88
CA ASN A 344 17.93 -11.13 -8.23
C ASN A 344 16.74 -11.02 -9.19
N ASN A 345 16.96 -10.47 -10.37
CA ASN A 345 15.93 -10.20 -11.37
C ASN A 345 15.82 -11.31 -12.43
N GLN A 346 16.53 -12.43 -12.23
CA GLN A 346 16.62 -13.52 -13.22
C GLN A 346 15.49 -14.55 -13.11
N ARG A 347 14.72 -14.56 -12.02
CA ARG A 347 13.67 -15.56 -11.78
C ARG A 347 12.32 -14.88 -11.73
N PHE A 348 11.71 -14.77 -12.90
CA PHE A 348 10.41 -14.14 -13.06
C PHE A 348 9.31 -14.87 -12.27
N GLY A 349 8.39 -14.11 -11.67
CA GLY A 349 7.25 -14.63 -10.90
C GLY A 349 7.55 -15.04 -9.45
N SER A 350 8.82 -15.04 -9.05
CA SER A 350 9.25 -15.15 -7.66
C SER A 350 8.98 -13.87 -6.88
N ILE A 351 8.63 -13.95 -5.59
CA ILE A 351 8.64 -12.79 -4.67
C ILE A 351 9.96 -12.68 -3.87
N GLY A 352 10.92 -13.53 -4.20
CA GLY A 352 12.28 -13.53 -3.69
C GLY A 352 12.43 -14.27 -2.37
N TYR A 353 13.22 -13.68 -1.47
CA TYR A 353 13.68 -14.34 -0.25
C TYR A 353 13.15 -13.63 0.99
N VAL A 354 13.03 -14.40 2.08
CA VAL A 354 12.60 -13.88 3.38
C VAL A 354 13.48 -12.70 3.81
N ALA A 355 12.81 -11.62 4.23
CA ALA A 355 13.42 -10.38 4.69
C ALA A 355 13.91 -10.50 6.14
N LYS A 356 14.73 -9.54 6.58
CA LYS A 356 15.30 -9.51 7.93
C LYS A 356 14.22 -9.57 9.01
N ASN A 357 14.52 -10.28 10.08
CA ASN A 357 13.63 -10.48 11.23
C ASN A 357 12.30 -11.17 10.90
N VAL A 358 12.16 -11.78 9.73
CA VAL A 358 10.97 -12.54 9.36
C VAL A 358 11.31 -14.03 9.33
N GLN A 359 10.37 -14.86 9.78
CA GLN A 359 10.36 -16.29 9.47
C GLN A 359 9.13 -16.60 8.63
N LEU A 360 9.26 -17.58 7.74
CA LEU A 360 8.21 -18.04 6.86
C LEU A 360 8.17 -19.56 6.84
N MET A 361 6.97 -20.13 6.79
CA MET A 361 6.78 -21.56 6.53
C MET A 361 5.56 -21.75 5.65
N VAL A 362 5.49 -22.90 5.00
CA VAL A 362 4.33 -23.31 4.23
C VAL A 362 3.65 -24.47 4.94
N LEU A 363 2.34 -24.36 5.18
CA LEU A 363 1.53 -25.41 5.77
C LEU A 363 0.64 -26.07 4.73
N ASP A 364 0.56 -27.39 4.76
CA ASP A 364 -0.44 -28.12 3.98
C ASP A 364 -1.87 -27.73 4.38
N MET A 365 -2.75 -27.58 3.38
CA MET A 365 -4.10 -27.07 3.58
C MET A 365 -4.97 -28.00 4.42
N GLU A 366 -4.79 -29.32 4.29
CA GLU A 366 -5.61 -30.33 4.96
C GLU A 366 -5.01 -30.75 6.31
N SER A 367 -3.75 -31.21 6.31
CA SER A 367 -3.07 -31.71 7.51
C SER A 367 -2.58 -30.63 8.46
N LYS A 368 -2.50 -29.36 8.01
CA LYS A 368 -1.95 -28.22 8.76
C LYS A 368 -0.51 -28.40 9.23
N LYS A 369 0.24 -29.33 8.63
CA LYS A 369 1.66 -29.58 8.93
C LYS A 369 2.58 -28.79 8.02
N ALA A 370 3.75 -28.41 8.52
CA ALA A 370 4.75 -27.71 7.73
C ALA A 370 5.32 -28.61 6.64
N ILE A 371 5.31 -28.13 5.40
CA ILE A 371 5.77 -28.88 4.22
C ILE A 371 7.09 -28.33 3.67
N GLY A 372 7.86 -29.23 3.07
CA GLY A 372 9.15 -28.93 2.47
C GLY A 372 9.05 -28.14 1.17
N SER A 373 10.19 -27.84 0.57
CA SER A 373 10.30 -27.13 -0.71
C SER A 373 9.53 -27.83 -1.84
N ASN A 374 9.14 -27.04 -2.84
CA ASN A 374 8.39 -27.43 -4.04
C ASN A 374 7.00 -28.03 -3.77
N LYS A 375 6.43 -27.79 -2.59
CA LYS A 375 5.06 -28.19 -2.25
C LYS A 375 4.24 -26.96 -1.89
N ALA A 376 3.11 -26.80 -2.56
CA ALA A 376 2.24 -25.66 -2.37
C ALA A 376 1.30 -25.84 -1.18
N GLY A 377 1.13 -24.77 -0.40
CA GLY A 377 0.34 -24.74 0.82
C GLY A 377 0.02 -23.30 1.22
N THR A 378 -0.57 -23.13 2.41
CA THR A 378 -0.78 -21.80 2.98
C THR A 378 0.54 -21.24 3.47
N ILE A 379 0.84 -19.99 3.12
CA ILE A 379 2.00 -19.28 3.62
C ILE A 379 1.70 -18.72 5.01
N TRP A 380 2.59 -19.00 5.96
CA TRP A 380 2.56 -18.48 7.31
C TRP A 380 3.85 -17.70 7.56
N TYR A 381 3.74 -16.61 8.31
CA TYR A 381 4.86 -15.79 8.68
C TYR A 381 4.91 -15.59 10.19
N LYS A 382 6.08 -15.20 10.68
CA LYS A 382 6.32 -14.82 12.06
C LYS A 382 7.35 -13.70 12.08
N PHE A 383 7.06 -12.64 12.82
CA PHE A 383 8.02 -11.57 13.05
C PHE A 383 8.86 -11.86 14.29
N ILE A 384 10.15 -11.65 14.15
CA ILE A 384 11.14 -11.73 15.20
C ILE A 384 11.36 -10.33 15.74
N CYS A 385 11.22 -10.19 17.04
CA CYS A 385 11.62 -8.99 17.74
C CYS A 385 12.59 -9.37 18.86
N LYS A 386 13.83 -8.88 18.74
CA LYS A 386 14.82 -8.90 19.82
C LYS A 386 14.94 -7.45 20.32
N CYS A 387 14.20 -7.11 21.38
CA CYS A 387 14.35 -5.80 22.04
C CYS A 387 15.57 -5.82 22.97
N CYS A 388 16.19 -4.65 23.17
CA CYS A 388 17.36 -4.48 24.04
C CYS A 388 17.10 -4.60 25.55
N SER A 389 15.85 -4.77 26.02
CA SER A 389 15.57 -4.91 27.46
C SER A 389 14.53 -6.00 27.79
N PRO A 390 14.74 -6.81 28.85
CA PRO A 390 13.76 -7.82 29.30
C PRO A 390 12.39 -7.24 29.70
N GLN A 391 12.35 -5.95 30.04
CA GLN A 391 11.15 -5.27 30.54
C GLN A 391 10.14 -4.86 29.45
N THR A 392 10.51 -4.99 28.16
CA THR A 392 9.63 -4.62 27.02
C THR A 392 9.21 -5.80 26.14
N CYS A 393 9.48 -7.04 26.55
CA CYS A 393 9.22 -8.23 25.73
C CYS A 393 8.11 -9.13 26.27
N GLU A 394 6.88 -8.61 26.28
CA GLU A 394 5.68 -9.41 25.99
C GLU A 394 4.82 -8.66 24.95
N LEU A 395 5.41 -8.46 23.78
CA LEU A 395 4.66 -8.11 22.59
C LEU A 395 3.79 -9.33 22.23
N GLN A 396 2.60 -9.48 22.80
CA GLN A 396 1.80 -10.73 22.80
C GLN A 396 1.53 -11.37 21.41
N ASN A 397 1.72 -10.63 20.32
CA ASN A 397 1.59 -11.12 18.93
C ASN A 397 2.93 -11.28 18.18
N PHE A 398 4.03 -10.75 18.68
CA PHE A 398 5.35 -11.02 18.11
C PHE A 398 5.79 -12.43 18.48
N ASN A 399 6.54 -13.07 17.60
CA ASN A 399 6.92 -14.48 17.69
C ASN A 399 5.77 -15.50 17.56
N LYS A 400 4.53 -15.07 17.29
CA LYS A 400 3.43 -15.97 16.92
C LYS A 400 3.40 -16.16 15.40
N TRP A 401 3.10 -17.39 14.98
CA TRP A 401 2.81 -17.68 13.58
C TRP A 401 1.45 -17.11 13.18
N CYS A 402 1.43 -16.34 12.10
CA CYS A 402 0.25 -15.74 11.51
C CYS A 402 0.05 -16.25 10.08
N CYS A 403 -1.20 -16.49 9.72
CA CYS A 403 -1.57 -16.87 8.36
C CYS A 403 -1.60 -15.62 7.48
N THR A 404 -0.97 -15.68 6.31
CA THR A 404 -1.05 -14.61 5.30
C THR A 404 -2.38 -14.59 4.54
N GLY A 405 -3.08 -15.73 4.53
CA GLY A 405 -4.19 -15.98 3.61
C GLY A 405 -3.73 -16.21 2.15
N ASP A 406 -2.42 -16.29 1.89
CA ASP A 406 -1.83 -16.58 0.60
C ASP A 406 -1.47 -18.06 0.46
N TYR A 407 -1.61 -18.57 -0.76
CA TYR A 407 -1.25 -19.91 -1.17
C TYR A 407 -0.02 -19.84 -2.06
N GLY A 408 0.98 -20.67 -1.79
CA GLY A 408 2.24 -20.64 -2.51
C GLY A 408 3.22 -21.71 -2.03
N TYR A 409 4.44 -21.65 -2.53
CA TYR A 409 5.52 -22.59 -2.21
C TYR A 409 6.85 -21.86 -2.15
N TYR A 410 7.89 -22.58 -1.74
CA TYR A 410 9.27 -22.13 -1.86
C TYR A 410 10.13 -23.22 -2.49
N GLU A 411 11.19 -22.82 -3.17
CA GLU A 411 12.15 -23.74 -3.79
C GLU A 411 13.28 -24.14 -2.83
N LYS A 412 14.14 -25.06 -3.26
CA LYS A 412 15.22 -25.61 -2.42
C LYS A 412 16.21 -24.56 -1.93
N ASP A 413 16.41 -23.48 -2.67
CA ASP A 413 17.27 -22.36 -2.30
C ASP A 413 16.56 -21.29 -1.45
N GLY A 414 15.29 -21.52 -1.09
CA GLY A 414 14.52 -20.64 -0.20
C GLY A 414 13.82 -19.48 -0.92
N GLU A 415 13.78 -19.49 -2.25
CA GLU A 415 13.01 -18.52 -3.02
C GLU A 415 11.51 -18.84 -3.00
N ILE A 416 10.67 -17.82 -2.89
CA ILE A 416 9.25 -17.96 -2.60
C ILE A 416 8.40 -17.55 -3.79
N TYR A 417 7.34 -18.30 -4.04
CA TYR A 417 6.39 -18.10 -5.13
C TYR A 417 4.96 -18.06 -4.60
N LEU A 418 4.22 -17.01 -4.95
CA LEU A 418 2.79 -16.89 -4.67
C LEU A 418 1.97 -17.49 -5.81
N ILE A 419 0.87 -18.19 -5.49
CA ILE A 419 -0.04 -18.83 -6.45
C ILE A 419 -1.44 -18.21 -6.44
N ASP A 420 -2.08 -18.02 -5.29
CA ASP A 420 -3.34 -17.29 -5.19
C ASP A 420 -3.67 -16.92 -3.74
N LYS A 421 -4.78 -16.22 -3.50
CA LYS A 421 -5.39 -16.13 -2.17
C LYS A 421 -6.10 -17.44 -1.84
N VAL A 422 -5.88 -17.96 -0.62
CA VAL A 422 -6.49 -19.21 -0.14
C VAL A 422 -8.01 -19.19 -0.27
N LYS A 423 -8.65 -18.05 0.02
CA LYS A 423 -10.12 -17.88 -0.05
C LYS A 423 -10.69 -17.96 -1.47
N ASP A 424 -9.84 -17.72 -2.48
CA ASP A 424 -10.25 -17.65 -3.89
C ASP A 424 -9.96 -18.97 -4.65
N LEU A 425 -9.18 -19.88 -4.04
CA LEU A 425 -8.86 -21.17 -4.66
C LEU A 425 -10.11 -22.01 -4.95
N ILE A 426 -10.10 -22.66 -6.11
CA ILE A 426 -11.18 -23.54 -6.56
C ILE A 426 -10.77 -24.99 -6.26
N LYS A 427 -11.49 -25.66 -5.35
CA LYS A 427 -11.27 -27.06 -5.00
C LYS A 427 -11.92 -27.97 -6.04
N TYR A 428 -11.15 -28.38 -7.04
CA TYR A 428 -11.56 -29.34 -8.05
C TYR A 428 -10.95 -30.72 -7.75
N ARG A 429 -11.79 -31.65 -7.28
CA ARG A 429 -11.35 -32.97 -6.80
C ARG A 429 -10.27 -32.83 -5.71
N ILE A 430 -9.07 -33.33 -5.97
CA ILE A 430 -7.90 -33.24 -5.08
C ILE A 430 -7.01 -32.02 -5.37
N PHE A 431 -7.35 -31.22 -6.39
CA PHE A 431 -6.56 -30.08 -6.82
C PHE A 431 -7.12 -28.76 -6.28
N TYR A 432 -6.21 -27.86 -5.92
CA TYR A 432 -6.51 -26.46 -5.67
C TYR A 432 -6.09 -25.64 -6.89
N LEU A 433 -7.07 -25.11 -7.62
CA LEU A 433 -6.85 -24.34 -8.84
C LEU A 433 -6.84 -22.85 -8.51
N SER A 434 -5.87 -22.14 -9.06
CA SER A 434 -5.85 -20.67 -9.05
C SER A 434 -6.84 -20.12 -10.08
N PRO A 435 -7.90 -19.38 -9.69
CA PRO A 435 -8.73 -18.64 -10.64
C PRO A 435 -7.91 -17.61 -11.42
N THR A 436 -6.94 -16.96 -10.77
CA THR A 436 -6.09 -15.92 -11.37
C THR A 436 -5.34 -16.43 -12.60
N ARG A 437 -4.95 -17.72 -12.62
CA ARG A 437 -4.33 -18.35 -13.81
C ARG A 437 -5.27 -18.37 -15.02
N ILE A 438 -6.56 -18.65 -14.81
CA ILE A 438 -7.58 -18.63 -15.88
C ILE A 438 -7.88 -17.19 -16.30
N GLU A 439 -8.00 -16.28 -15.33
CA GLU A 439 -8.21 -14.84 -15.56
C GLU A 439 -7.10 -14.27 -16.44
N ASN A 440 -5.83 -14.49 -16.08
CA ASN A 440 -4.68 -14.01 -16.85
C ASN A 440 -4.66 -14.58 -18.27
N THR A 441 -5.00 -15.86 -18.43
CA THR A 441 -5.12 -16.47 -19.76
C THR A 441 -6.18 -15.73 -20.56
N LEU A 442 -7.39 -15.56 -20.03
CA LEU A 442 -8.47 -14.85 -20.73
C LEU A 442 -8.13 -13.39 -21.04
N LEU A 443 -7.41 -12.68 -20.16
CA LEU A 443 -6.96 -11.30 -20.40
C LEU A 443 -5.94 -11.17 -21.55
N GLN A 444 -5.28 -12.25 -21.96
CA GLN A 444 -4.42 -12.24 -23.15
C GLN A 444 -5.24 -12.22 -24.45
N HIS A 445 -6.53 -12.51 -24.40
CA HIS A 445 -7.40 -12.47 -25.56
C HIS A 445 -7.84 -11.02 -25.87
N PRO A 446 -7.65 -10.51 -27.11
CA PRO A 446 -7.88 -9.09 -27.43
C PRO A 446 -9.33 -8.62 -27.27
N ALA A 447 -10.29 -9.55 -27.27
CA ALA A 447 -11.71 -9.26 -27.06
C ALA A 447 -12.14 -9.15 -25.59
N VAL A 448 -11.25 -9.43 -24.62
CA VAL A 448 -11.54 -9.44 -23.18
C VAL A 448 -10.98 -8.19 -22.52
N SER A 449 -11.87 -7.39 -21.91
CA SER A 449 -11.49 -6.16 -21.19
C SER A 449 -11.27 -6.42 -19.71
N GLU A 450 -12.18 -7.17 -19.09
CA GLU A 450 -12.09 -7.54 -17.68
C GLU A 450 -12.65 -8.96 -17.51
N VAL A 451 -12.12 -9.69 -16.52
CA VAL A 451 -12.56 -11.05 -16.22
C VAL A 451 -12.49 -11.33 -14.74
N VAL A 452 -13.44 -12.14 -14.26
CA VAL A 452 -13.42 -12.73 -12.92
C VAL A 452 -13.76 -14.20 -13.04
N VAL A 453 -12.97 -15.05 -12.41
CA VAL A 453 -13.23 -16.48 -12.31
C VAL A 453 -13.65 -16.81 -10.89
N ARG A 454 -14.77 -17.52 -10.76
CA ARG A 454 -15.30 -18.00 -9.48
C ARG A 454 -15.45 -19.52 -9.49
N SER A 455 -15.66 -20.09 -8.30
CA SER A 455 -16.10 -21.46 -8.14
C SER A 455 -17.61 -21.57 -8.13
N ILE A 456 -18.18 -22.58 -8.80
CA ILE A 456 -19.54 -23.06 -8.55
C ILE A 456 -19.49 -24.47 -7.92
N PRO A 457 -20.37 -24.79 -6.95
CA PRO A 457 -20.45 -26.12 -6.38
C PRO A 457 -20.81 -27.19 -7.42
N HIS A 458 -20.23 -28.37 -7.29
CA HIS A 458 -20.52 -29.54 -8.11
C HIS A 458 -20.55 -30.79 -7.23
N THR A 459 -21.58 -31.63 -7.41
CA THR A 459 -21.87 -32.79 -6.54
C THR A 459 -20.71 -33.78 -6.41
N THR A 460 -20.04 -34.14 -7.51
CA THR A 460 -18.94 -35.12 -7.49
C THR A 460 -17.54 -34.51 -7.49
N ASN A 461 -17.34 -33.38 -8.17
CA ASN A 461 -16.02 -32.78 -8.37
C ASN A 461 -15.66 -31.72 -7.31
N GLY A 462 -16.54 -31.44 -6.35
CA GLY A 462 -16.38 -30.35 -5.39
C GLY A 462 -16.79 -29.02 -6.00
N GLN A 463 -15.90 -28.40 -6.78
CA GLN A 463 -16.16 -27.13 -7.44
C GLN A 463 -15.70 -27.13 -8.90
N HIS A 464 -16.40 -26.37 -9.75
CA HIS A 464 -15.98 -26.08 -11.12
C HIS A 464 -15.67 -24.58 -11.29
N PRO A 465 -14.67 -24.23 -12.11
CA PRO A 465 -14.42 -22.83 -12.46
C PRO A 465 -15.48 -22.33 -13.45
N ILE A 466 -15.97 -21.11 -13.21
CA ILE A 466 -16.86 -20.34 -14.08
C ILE A 466 -16.25 -18.96 -14.32
N ALA A 467 -16.31 -18.46 -15.55
CA ALA A 467 -15.78 -17.13 -15.90
C ALA A 467 -16.90 -16.11 -16.15
N TYR A 468 -16.71 -14.89 -15.64
CA TYR A 468 -17.50 -13.71 -15.94
C TYR A 468 -16.63 -12.71 -16.70
N VAL A 469 -17.01 -12.39 -17.92
CA VAL A 469 -16.18 -11.62 -18.86
C VAL A 469 -16.90 -10.34 -19.26
N LYS A 470 -16.20 -9.22 -19.20
CA LYS A 470 -16.57 -7.99 -19.89
C LYS A 470 -15.78 -7.92 -21.18
N LYS A 471 -16.49 -7.75 -22.30
CA LYS A 471 -15.87 -7.63 -23.62
C LYS A 471 -15.25 -6.25 -23.81
N GLU A 472 -14.23 -6.19 -24.64
CA GLU A 472 -13.76 -4.93 -25.20
C GLU A 472 -14.85 -4.24 -26.05
N CYS A 473 -14.80 -2.91 -26.08
CA CYS A 473 -15.82 -2.13 -26.79
C CYS A 473 -15.76 -2.44 -28.29
N GLY A 474 -16.88 -2.86 -28.87
CA GLY A 474 -16.96 -3.23 -30.30
C GLY A 474 -16.40 -4.62 -30.63
N ALA A 475 -15.89 -5.39 -29.66
CA ALA A 475 -15.37 -6.73 -29.91
C ALA A 475 -16.49 -7.78 -30.08
N GLU A 476 -16.37 -8.58 -31.13
CA GLU A 476 -17.19 -9.78 -31.39
C GLU A 476 -16.39 -11.02 -30.99
N VAL A 477 -16.91 -11.79 -30.01
CA VAL A 477 -16.31 -13.03 -29.52
C VAL A 477 -17.42 -13.88 -28.91
N THR A 478 -17.39 -15.20 -29.15
CA THR A 478 -18.38 -16.13 -28.60
C THR A 478 -17.93 -16.71 -27.26
N LYS A 479 -18.85 -17.34 -26.50
CA LYS A 479 -18.47 -18.00 -25.24
C LYS A 479 -17.61 -19.23 -25.52
N GLU A 480 -17.97 -19.97 -26.56
CA GLU A 480 -17.31 -21.20 -27.01
C GLU A 480 -15.87 -20.90 -27.41
N GLU A 481 -15.64 -19.81 -28.14
CA GLU A 481 -14.30 -19.35 -28.52
C GLU A 481 -13.40 -19.11 -27.30
N LEU A 482 -13.89 -18.37 -26.29
CA LEU A 482 -13.12 -18.12 -25.07
C LEU A 482 -12.92 -19.37 -24.21
N ILE A 483 -13.90 -20.28 -24.16
CA ILE A 483 -13.76 -21.57 -23.46
C ILE A 483 -12.70 -22.44 -24.15
N THR A 484 -12.73 -22.53 -25.48
CA THR A 484 -11.73 -23.23 -26.28
C THR A 484 -10.36 -22.57 -26.15
N PHE A 485 -10.29 -21.24 -26.10
CA PHE A 485 -9.06 -20.52 -25.85
C PHE A 485 -8.42 -20.92 -24.51
N VAL A 486 -9.21 -21.03 -23.44
CA VAL A 486 -8.71 -21.55 -22.15
C VAL A 486 -8.26 -23.01 -22.26
N ALA A 487 -9.05 -23.87 -22.93
CA ALA A 487 -8.74 -25.29 -23.08
C ALA A 487 -7.45 -25.55 -23.88
N ASN A 488 -7.13 -24.68 -24.85
CA ASN A 488 -5.91 -24.79 -25.66
C ASN A 488 -4.66 -24.29 -24.94
N ASN A 489 -4.80 -23.38 -23.98
CA ASN A 489 -3.68 -22.73 -23.30
C ASN A 489 -3.41 -23.25 -21.88
N LEU A 490 -4.37 -23.94 -21.25
CA LEU A 490 -4.23 -24.46 -19.89
C LEU A 490 -4.50 -25.97 -19.80
N PRO A 491 -3.89 -26.67 -18.80
CA PRO A 491 -4.16 -28.07 -18.55
C PRO A 491 -5.65 -28.35 -18.31
N GLU A 492 -6.11 -29.57 -18.64
CA GLU A 492 -7.51 -29.99 -18.57
C GLU A 492 -8.21 -29.65 -17.23
N ILE A 493 -7.48 -29.71 -16.11
CA ILE A 493 -8.01 -29.39 -14.79
C ILE A 493 -8.54 -27.95 -14.68
N TYR A 494 -8.03 -27.01 -15.47
CA TYR A 494 -8.42 -25.59 -15.48
C TYR A 494 -9.60 -25.27 -16.41
N GLN A 495 -10.13 -26.24 -17.16
CA GLN A 495 -11.24 -25.97 -18.08
C GLN A 495 -12.47 -25.41 -17.35
N LEU A 496 -13.10 -24.41 -17.97
CA LEU A 496 -14.31 -23.70 -17.52
C LEU A 496 -15.56 -24.57 -17.56
N ARG A 497 -15.58 -25.65 -16.75
CA ARG A 497 -16.70 -26.60 -16.67
C ARG A 497 -17.99 -25.96 -16.12
N GLY A 498 -17.88 -24.86 -15.39
CA GLY A 498 -19.02 -24.04 -14.99
C GLY A 498 -19.51 -23.07 -16.06
N GLY A 499 -18.82 -22.99 -17.20
CA GLY A 499 -19.15 -22.14 -18.33
C GLY A 499 -18.57 -20.73 -18.25
N LEU A 500 -19.08 -19.86 -19.13
CA LEU A 500 -18.68 -18.47 -19.28
C LEU A 500 -19.89 -17.57 -19.49
N HIS A 501 -19.93 -16.42 -18.81
CA HIS A 501 -20.98 -15.43 -18.93
C HIS A 501 -20.43 -14.05 -19.27
N PHE A 502 -21.03 -13.39 -20.26
CA PHE A 502 -20.74 -11.99 -20.52
C PHE A 502 -21.47 -11.08 -19.52
N LYS A 503 -20.77 -10.10 -18.96
CA LYS A 503 -21.32 -9.06 -18.09
C LYS A 503 -21.04 -7.69 -18.71
N ARG A 504 -22.03 -6.79 -18.65
CA ARG A 504 -21.87 -5.39 -19.09
C ARG A 504 -20.97 -4.60 -18.14
N HIS A 505 -21.07 -4.90 -16.85
CA HIS A 505 -20.34 -4.23 -15.79
C HIS A 505 -19.84 -5.25 -14.77
N ILE A 506 -18.60 -5.09 -14.33
CA ILE A 506 -18.01 -5.83 -13.22
C ILE A 506 -17.86 -4.85 -12.05
N PRO A 507 -18.41 -5.17 -10.86
CA PRO A 507 -18.36 -4.29 -9.70
C PRO A 507 -16.93 -4.11 -9.18
N HIS A 508 -16.64 -2.92 -8.66
CA HIS A 508 -15.34 -2.55 -8.11
C HIS A 508 -15.48 -1.95 -6.71
N LEU A 509 -14.50 -2.23 -5.85
CA LEU A 509 -14.32 -1.65 -4.53
C LEU A 509 -13.82 -0.20 -4.63
N PRO A 510 -13.85 0.59 -3.53
CA PRO A 510 -13.35 1.98 -3.51
C PRO A 510 -11.87 2.11 -3.90
N ASN A 511 -11.06 1.10 -3.57
CA ASN A 511 -9.65 1.01 -4.00
C ASN A 511 -9.50 0.65 -5.49
N GLY A 512 -10.60 0.50 -6.24
CA GLY A 512 -10.67 0.16 -7.66
C GLY A 512 -10.31 -1.29 -7.98
N LYS A 513 -10.25 -2.20 -7.01
CA LYS A 513 -10.13 -3.64 -7.27
C LYS A 513 -11.51 -4.22 -7.57
N ILE A 514 -11.59 -5.27 -8.38
CA ILE A 514 -12.85 -5.95 -8.63
C ILE A 514 -13.43 -6.51 -7.32
N ASP A 515 -14.70 -6.22 -7.06
CA ASP A 515 -15.44 -6.82 -5.96
C ASP A 515 -15.91 -8.23 -6.36
N ARG A 516 -15.05 -9.22 -6.16
CA ARG A 516 -15.31 -10.64 -6.48
C ARG A 516 -16.58 -11.18 -5.81
N MET A 517 -17.01 -10.63 -4.66
CA MET A 517 -18.21 -11.10 -3.96
C MET A 517 -19.49 -10.69 -4.69
N LEU A 518 -19.54 -9.44 -5.17
CA LEU A 518 -20.68 -8.89 -5.90
C LEU A 518 -20.80 -9.43 -7.34
N VAL A 519 -19.80 -10.14 -7.86
CA VAL A 519 -19.91 -10.82 -9.16
C VAL A 519 -20.75 -12.09 -9.04
N THR A 520 -22.07 -11.97 -9.10
CA THR A 520 -23.00 -13.12 -9.03
C THR A 520 -23.45 -13.61 -10.41
N GLY A 521 -23.83 -14.90 -10.45
CA GLY A 521 -24.55 -15.48 -11.58
C GLY A 521 -26.02 -15.08 -11.51
N ILE A 522 -26.48 -14.42 -12.58
CA ILE A 522 -27.78 -13.74 -12.75
C ILE A 522 -27.89 -12.50 -11.86
#